data_AF-A0A7R9QQ25-F1
#
_entry.id   AF-A0A7R9QQ25-F1
#
_cell.length_a   1.000
_cell.length_b   1.000
_cell.length_c   1.000
_cell.angle_alpha   90.00
_cell.angle_beta   90.00
_cell.angle_gamma   90.00
#
_symmetry.space_group_name_H-M   'P 1'
#
loop_
_entity.id
_entity.type
_entity.pdbx_description
1 polymer ?
#
loop_
_entity_poly.entity_id
_entity_poly.type
_entity_poly.pdbx_seq_one_letter_code
_entity_poly.pdbx_strand_id
1 'polypeptide(L)'
;SSAPVLAEVDFKEYFGVVSDSLGTECSQNIREASQALDELLKTPEGVKKVRQMFNLCDTFDGTDTLNVAYFIYDLLESIASTVQYNMGIDNICRIMNDPSGGTPLQRYATQHGYLGTKRDDCHDVQYTDLVKSLNDTSPRGEGMRQWTYQTCTEFGYFMSTNAKDCLFGHNIPVHYYTQQCIDVFGPQITAQTIQKAVDTTNSYYGGRQPNVTNVVFPNGSLDPWHALSVLHDLNNSTKAVVISGSGHCDDMDYWDDEIQSLKDAHNLITNELQEFLK
;
A
#
# COMPACT_ATOMS: atom_id res chain seq x y z
N SER A 1 6.74 13.66 -9.15
CA SER A 1 5.48 13.01 -9.52
C SER A 1 4.94 12.22 -8.33
N SER A 2 3.61 12.01 -8.27
CA SER A 2 2.90 11.16 -7.30
C SER A 2 3.36 11.37 -5.85
N ALA A 3 3.55 12.64 -5.47
CA ALA A 3 4.20 12.99 -4.21
C ALA A 3 3.18 13.06 -3.06
N PRO A 4 3.19 12.14 -2.08
CA PRO A 4 2.39 12.26 -0.88
C PRO A 4 3.02 13.33 0.03
N VAL A 5 2.60 14.59 -0.12
CA VAL A 5 3.21 15.73 0.61
C VAL A 5 2.67 15.90 2.03
N LEU A 6 1.50 15.32 2.34
CA LEU A 6 0.94 15.32 3.68
C LEU A 6 1.41 14.09 4.45
N ALA A 7 2.32 14.28 5.41
CA ALA A 7 2.66 13.24 6.39
C ALA A 7 1.42 12.86 7.21
N GLU A 8 1.13 11.57 7.36
CA GLU A 8 -0.07 11.10 8.06
C GLU A 8 0.19 9.76 8.74
N VAL A 9 -0.08 9.66 10.05
CA VAL A 9 0.14 8.42 10.81
C VAL A 9 -0.83 7.33 10.38
N ASP A 10 -2.11 7.65 10.21
CA ASP A 10 -3.17 6.68 9.90
C ASP A 10 -3.64 6.84 8.45
N PHE A 11 -2.87 6.31 7.50
CA PHE A 11 -3.17 6.46 6.07
C PHE A 11 -4.14 5.38 5.58
N LYS A 12 -5.39 5.46 6.04
CA LYS A 12 -6.47 4.51 5.73
C LYS A 12 -7.09 4.72 4.34
N GLU A 13 -6.98 5.94 3.78
CA GLU A 13 -7.52 6.31 2.47
C GLU A 13 -6.86 5.53 1.33
N TYR A 14 -5.63 5.05 1.55
CA TYR A 14 -4.89 4.22 0.60
C TYR A 14 -5.77 3.07 0.06
N PHE A 15 -6.38 2.29 0.95
CA PHE A 15 -7.22 1.16 0.54
C PHE A 15 -8.60 1.56 -0.01
N GLY A 16 -9.03 2.80 0.21
CA GLY A 16 -10.17 3.38 -0.48
C GLY A 16 -9.89 3.53 -1.97
N VAL A 17 -8.76 4.11 -2.33
CA VAL A 17 -8.33 4.25 -3.74
C VAL A 17 -8.10 2.89 -4.39
N VAL A 18 -7.52 1.93 -3.65
CA VAL A 18 -7.38 0.54 -4.13
C VAL A 18 -8.75 -0.06 -4.45
N SER A 19 -9.72 0.07 -3.55
CA SER A 19 -11.09 -0.42 -3.75
C SER A 19 -11.76 0.22 -4.97
N ASP A 20 -11.60 1.53 -5.16
CA ASP A 20 -12.21 2.25 -6.28
C ASP A 20 -11.59 1.83 -7.62
N SER A 21 -10.27 1.63 -7.65
CA SER A 21 -9.52 1.23 -8.85
C SER A 21 -9.83 -0.20 -9.31
N LEU A 22 -10.09 -1.12 -8.37
CA LEU A 22 -10.52 -2.49 -8.66
C LEU A 22 -11.97 -2.57 -9.16
N GLY A 23 -12.80 -1.58 -8.81
CA GLY A 23 -14.23 -1.56 -9.12
C GLY A 23 -15.08 -2.46 -8.22
N THR A 24 -16.39 -2.22 -8.24
CA THR A 24 -17.35 -2.75 -7.25
C THR A 24 -17.34 -4.28 -7.11
N GLU A 25 -17.39 -5.01 -8.21
CA GLU A 25 -17.51 -6.48 -8.18
C GLU A 25 -16.23 -7.14 -7.64
N CYS A 26 -15.08 -6.70 -8.13
CA CYS A 26 -13.77 -7.21 -7.72
C CYS A 26 -13.49 -6.91 -6.25
N SER A 27 -13.72 -5.66 -5.83
CA SER A 27 -13.58 -5.23 -4.43
C SER A 27 -14.52 -5.98 -3.49
N GLN A 28 -15.75 -6.29 -3.93
CA GLN A 28 -16.68 -7.09 -3.15
C GLN A 28 -16.19 -8.54 -2.98
N ASN A 29 -15.66 -9.16 -4.03
CA ASN A 29 -15.10 -10.51 -3.95
C ASN A 29 -13.87 -10.57 -3.02
N ILE A 30 -12.99 -9.56 -3.04
CA ILE A 30 -11.84 -9.46 -2.12
C ILE A 30 -12.31 -9.25 -0.68
N ARG A 31 -13.34 -8.42 -0.46
CA ARG A 31 -13.95 -8.22 0.86
C ARG A 31 -14.51 -9.51 1.44
N GLU A 32 -15.27 -10.26 0.65
CA GLU A 32 -15.83 -11.55 1.07
C GLU A 32 -14.73 -12.57 1.39
N ALA A 33 -13.65 -12.59 0.60
CA ALA A 33 -12.49 -13.42 0.85
C ALA A 33 -11.81 -13.05 2.18
N SER A 34 -11.56 -11.76 2.41
CA SER A 34 -10.92 -11.26 3.64
C SER A 34 -11.77 -11.56 4.88
N GLN A 35 -13.09 -11.39 4.79
CA GLN A 35 -14.01 -11.75 5.88
C GLN A 35 -14.00 -13.25 6.16
N ALA A 36 -14.00 -14.10 5.13
CA ALA A 36 -13.92 -15.54 5.30
C ALA A 36 -12.59 -15.97 5.93
N LEU A 37 -11.49 -15.30 5.57
CA LEU A 37 -10.18 -15.52 6.17
C LEU A 37 -10.18 -15.17 7.66
N ASP A 38 -10.71 -14.00 8.01
CA ASP A 38 -10.83 -13.53 9.40
C ASP A 38 -11.63 -14.51 10.27
N GLU A 39 -12.74 -15.05 9.75
CA GLU A 39 -13.53 -16.05 10.47
C GLU A 39 -12.75 -17.36 10.70
N LEU A 40 -11.94 -17.80 9.74
CA LEU A 40 -11.13 -19.01 9.90
C LEU A 40 -10.02 -18.83 10.94
N LEU A 41 -9.38 -17.65 10.97
CA LEU A 41 -8.27 -17.37 11.89
C LEU A 41 -8.70 -17.37 13.37
N LYS A 42 -10.00 -17.26 13.67
CA LYS A 42 -10.54 -17.30 15.05
C LYS A 42 -10.48 -18.67 15.73
N THR A 43 -10.22 -19.76 15.00
CA THR A 43 -10.28 -21.13 15.54
C THR A 43 -9.04 -21.96 15.16
N PRO A 44 -8.57 -22.88 16.04
CA PRO A 44 -7.46 -23.75 15.69
C PRO A 44 -7.70 -24.60 14.43
N GLU A 45 -8.92 -25.08 14.22
CA GLU A 45 -9.32 -25.83 13.03
C GLU A 45 -9.30 -24.95 11.78
N GLY A 46 -9.72 -23.69 11.89
CA GLY A 46 -9.68 -22.75 10.78
C GLY A 46 -8.24 -22.33 10.42
N VAL A 47 -7.37 -22.10 11.42
CA VAL A 47 -5.93 -21.85 11.19
C VAL A 47 -5.28 -23.01 10.43
N LYS A 48 -5.63 -24.28 10.74
CA LYS A 48 -5.15 -25.43 9.96
C LYS A 48 -5.59 -25.39 8.49
N LYS A 49 -6.84 -24.95 8.23
CA LYS A 49 -7.35 -24.79 6.86
C LYS A 49 -6.63 -23.65 6.13
N VAL A 50 -6.38 -22.53 6.80
CA VAL A 50 -5.63 -21.39 6.25
C VAL A 50 -4.22 -21.83 5.87
N ARG A 51 -3.50 -22.50 6.77
CA ARG A 51 -2.15 -23.02 6.48
C ARG A 51 -2.12 -23.93 5.26
N GLN A 52 -3.12 -24.82 5.13
CA GLN A 52 -3.21 -25.69 3.97
C GLN A 52 -3.54 -24.92 2.68
N MET A 53 -4.47 -23.97 2.74
CA MET A 53 -4.96 -23.24 1.57
C MET A 53 -3.93 -22.25 1.02
N PHE A 54 -3.18 -21.59 1.91
CA PHE A 54 -2.17 -20.59 1.58
C PHE A 54 -0.74 -21.16 1.62
N ASN A 55 -0.60 -22.50 1.72
CA ASN A 55 0.69 -23.20 1.79
C ASN A 55 1.66 -22.61 2.84
N LEU A 56 1.14 -22.19 4.00
CA LEU A 56 1.95 -21.58 5.05
C LEU A 56 2.78 -22.64 5.78
N CYS A 57 3.98 -22.24 6.21
CA CYS A 57 4.88 -23.11 6.94
C CYS A 57 4.32 -23.58 8.28
N ASP A 58 4.87 -24.69 8.78
CA ASP A 58 4.34 -25.31 9.99
C ASP A 58 4.56 -24.46 11.27
N THR A 59 5.44 -23.47 11.14
CA THR A 59 5.80 -22.42 12.10
C THR A 59 4.72 -21.36 12.28
N PHE A 60 3.75 -21.23 11.36
CA PHE A 60 2.72 -20.18 11.47
C PHE A 60 1.83 -20.39 12.70
N ASP A 61 1.86 -19.42 13.61
CA ASP A 61 1.01 -19.33 14.79
C ASP A 61 -0.11 -18.31 14.57
N GLY A 62 -1.32 -18.80 14.31
CA GLY A 62 -2.51 -17.96 14.13
C GLY A 62 -3.05 -17.33 15.42
N THR A 63 -2.46 -17.61 16.58
CA THR A 63 -2.80 -16.94 17.85
C THR A 63 -1.92 -15.73 18.14
N ASP A 64 -0.78 -15.61 17.47
CA ASP A 64 0.07 -14.42 17.48
C ASP A 64 -0.48 -13.39 16.50
N THR A 65 -0.98 -12.28 17.04
CA THR A 65 -1.60 -11.22 16.24
C THR A 65 -0.63 -10.53 15.30
N LEU A 66 0.68 -10.50 15.62
CA LEU A 66 1.70 -9.92 14.74
C LEU A 66 2.00 -10.84 13.56
N ASN A 67 2.03 -12.15 13.76
CA ASN A 67 2.14 -13.12 12.66
C ASN A 67 0.90 -13.07 11.75
N VAL A 68 -0.29 -12.99 12.33
CA VAL A 68 -1.54 -12.83 11.56
C VAL A 68 -1.52 -11.53 10.76
N ALA A 69 -1.14 -10.40 11.38
CA ALA A 69 -1.06 -9.12 10.69
C ALA A 69 -0.01 -9.13 9.57
N TYR A 70 1.15 -9.77 9.78
CA TYR A 70 2.19 -9.88 8.75
C TYR A 70 1.76 -10.78 7.58
N PHE A 71 1.09 -11.89 7.85
CA PHE A 71 0.51 -12.72 6.79
C PHE A 71 -0.52 -11.94 5.97
N ILE A 72 -1.41 -11.19 6.63
CA ILE A 72 -2.42 -10.39 5.92
C ILE A 72 -1.77 -9.22 5.19
N TYR A 73 -0.69 -8.66 5.72
CA TYR A 73 0.12 -7.62 5.06
C TYR A 73 0.64 -8.13 3.72
N ASP A 74 1.25 -9.31 3.70
CA ASP A 74 1.76 -9.94 2.47
C ASP A 74 0.67 -10.09 1.39
N LEU A 75 -0.51 -10.57 1.79
CA LEU A 75 -1.65 -10.72 0.88
C LEU A 75 -2.16 -9.38 0.35
N LEU A 76 -2.31 -8.37 1.21
CA LEU A 76 -2.83 -7.08 0.75
C LEU A 76 -1.81 -6.27 -0.05
N GLU A 77 -0.52 -6.40 0.26
CA GLU A 77 0.57 -5.65 -0.37
C GLU A 77 0.69 -6.03 -1.85
N SER A 78 0.52 -7.33 -2.16
CA SER A 78 0.54 -7.78 -3.56
C SER A 78 -0.59 -7.17 -4.40
N ILE A 79 -1.81 -7.03 -3.86
CA ILE A 79 -2.92 -6.36 -4.57
C ILE A 79 -2.69 -4.85 -4.63
N ALA A 80 -2.33 -4.25 -3.48
CA ALA A 80 -2.08 -2.83 -3.35
C ALA A 80 -1.01 -2.34 -4.32
N SER A 81 0.11 -3.05 -4.43
CA SER A 81 1.22 -2.74 -5.34
C SER A 81 0.79 -2.87 -6.81
N THR A 82 0.04 -3.92 -7.18
CA THR A 82 -0.49 -4.05 -8.54
C THR A 82 -1.38 -2.87 -8.92
N VAL A 83 -2.23 -2.40 -8.00
CA VAL A 83 -3.07 -1.22 -8.27
C VAL A 83 -2.22 0.05 -8.32
N GLN A 84 -1.32 0.26 -7.35
CA GLN A 84 -0.44 1.43 -7.28
C GLN A 84 0.29 1.66 -8.59
N TYR A 85 0.90 0.61 -9.16
CA TYR A 85 1.65 0.72 -10.41
C TYR A 85 0.82 0.48 -11.67
N ASN A 86 -0.49 0.22 -11.54
CA ASN A 86 -1.37 -0.12 -12.67
C ASN A 86 -0.84 -1.32 -13.52
N MET A 87 -0.24 -2.33 -12.86
CA MET A 87 0.44 -3.45 -13.53
C MET A 87 -0.31 -4.78 -13.35
N GLY A 88 -1.55 -4.86 -13.83
CA GLY A 88 -2.32 -6.12 -13.87
C GLY A 88 -3.59 -6.16 -13.02
N ILE A 89 -4.24 -5.01 -12.82
CA ILE A 89 -5.55 -4.90 -12.16
C ILE A 89 -6.57 -5.87 -12.80
N ASP A 90 -6.63 -5.91 -14.13
CA ASP A 90 -7.52 -6.81 -14.88
C ASP A 90 -7.29 -8.29 -14.55
N ASN A 91 -6.04 -8.69 -14.30
CA ASN A 91 -5.71 -10.06 -13.97
C ASN A 91 -6.21 -10.44 -12.57
N ILE A 92 -6.05 -9.54 -11.59
CA ILE A 92 -6.62 -9.72 -10.24
C ILE A 92 -8.13 -9.91 -10.36
N CYS A 93 -8.80 -9.00 -11.05
CA CYS A 93 -10.26 -9.02 -11.11
C CYS A 93 -10.81 -10.16 -11.96
N ARG A 94 -10.10 -10.59 -13.01
CA ARG A 94 -10.43 -11.81 -13.75
C ARG A 94 -10.42 -13.04 -12.84
N ILE A 95 -9.43 -13.18 -11.96
CA ILE A 95 -9.36 -14.30 -11.01
C ILE A 95 -10.44 -14.16 -9.93
N MET A 96 -10.57 -12.99 -9.32
CA MET A 96 -11.51 -12.78 -8.22
C MET A 96 -12.98 -12.86 -8.63
N ASN A 97 -13.30 -12.53 -9.89
CA ASN A 97 -14.65 -12.57 -10.43
C ASN A 97 -15.01 -13.88 -11.15
N ASP A 98 -14.08 -14.83 -11.31
CA ASP A 98 -14.37 -16.10 -11.99
C ASP A 98 -15.10 -17.08 -11.05
N PRO A 99 -16.42 -17.31 -11.18
CA PRO A 99 -17.14 -18.20 -10.28
C PRO A 99 -16.69 -19.67 -10.40
N SER A 100 -16.03 -20.06 -11.49
CA SER A 100 -15.49 -21.41 -11.65
C SER A 100 -14.27 -21.69 -10.76
N GLY A 101 -13.61 -20.65 -10.27
CA GLY A 101 -12.46 -20.72 -9.36
C GLY A 101 -12.81 -21.08 -7.90
N GLY A 102 -14.07 -21.37 -7.60
CA GLY A 102 -14.54 -21.73 -6.26
C GLY A 102 -15.00 -20.52 -5.43
N THR A 103 -14.93 -20.63 -4.11
CA THR A 103 -15.30 -19.55 -3.18
C THR A 103 -14.38 -18.32 -3.34
N PRO A 104 -14.82 -17.10 -2.94
CA PRO A 104 -13.95 -15.93 -2.97
C PRO A 104 -12.60 -16.14 -2.30
N LEU A 105 -12.56 -16.84 -1.16
CA LEU A 105 -11.31 -17.17 -0.47
C LEU A 105 -10.38 -18.11 -1.27
N GLN A 106 -10.94 -19.09 -2.00
CA GLN A 106 -10.14 -19.96 -2.87
C GLN A 106 -9.57 -19.19 -4.07
N ARG A 107 -10.34 -18.26 -4.64
CA ARG A 107 -9.87 -17.37 -5.71
C ARG A 107 -8.80 -16.41 -5.20
N TYR A 108 -8.93 -15.96 -3.96
CA TYR A 108 -7.91 -15.15 -3.31
C TYR A 108 -6.59 -15.92 -3.14
N ALA A 109 -6.63 -17.14 -2.61
CA ALA A 109 -5.45 -18.01 -2.55
C ALA A 109 -4.86 -18.35 -3.94
N THR A 110 -5.71 -18.46 -4.97
CA THR A 110 -5.29 -18.67 -6.36
C THR A 110 -4.56 -17.46 -6.92
N GLN A 111 -5.06 -16.26 -6.64
CA GLN A 111 -4.44 -15.01 -7.09
C GLN A 111 -2.98 -15.00 -6.67
N HIS A 112 -2.71 -15.29 -5.39
CA HIS A 112 -1.36 -15.23 -4.83
C HIS A 112 -0.50 -16.46 -5.19
N GLY A 113 -0.98 -17.34 -6.06
CA GLY A 113 -0.22 -18.49 -6.54
C GLY A 113 -0.05 -19.62 -5.50
N TYR A 114 -0.82 -19.62 -4.40
CA TYR A 114 -0.67 -20.62 -3.33
C TYR A 114 -1.29 -21.98 -3.65
N LEU A 115 -2.17 -22.08 -4.65
CA LEU A 115 -2.75 -23.36 -5.05
C LEU A 115 -1.81 -24.12 -5.99
N GLY A 116 -1.29 -25.27 -5.52
CA GLY A 116 -0.49 -26.20 -6.33
C GLY A 116 1.01 -26.14 -6.10
N THR A 117 1.49 -25.33 -5.15
CA THR A 117 2.89 -25.33 -4.70
C THR A 117 3.22 -26.59 -3.90
N LYS A 118 4.48 -27.07 -4.01
CA LYS A 118 4.93 -28.22 -3.23
C LYS A 118 5.09 -27.82 -1.77
N ARG A 119 4.69 -28.71 -0.86
CA ARG A 119 4.72 -28.50 0.60
C ARG A 119 6.13 -28.26 1.16
N ASP A 120 7.16 -28.74 0.46
CA ASP A 120 8.57 -28.56 0.85
C ASP A 120 9.07 -27.12 0.62
N ASP A 121 8.34 -26.31 -0.18
CA ASP A 121 8.52 -24.87 -0.37
C ASP A 121 7.30 -24.13 0.22
N CYS A 122 7.12 -24.22 1.53
CA CYS A 122 6.05 -23.50 2.24
C CYS A 122 6.37 -21.99 2.35
N HIS A 123 5.34 -21.17 2.48
CA HIS A 123 5.49 -19.74 2.71
C HIS A 123 5.66 -19.45 4.20
N ASP A 124 6.85 -18.97 4.58
CA ASP A 124 7.13 -18.57 5.95
C ASP A 124 6.73 -17.11 6.19
N VAL A 125 5.77 -16.91 7.09
CA VAL A 125 5.19 -15.59 7.41
C VAL A 125 5.35 -15.31 8.90
N GLN A 126 6.61 -15.25 9.35
CA GLN A 126 6.97 -14.88 10.71
C GLN A 126 7.27 -13.39 10.81
N TYR A 127 6.54 -12.68 11.66
CA TYR A 127 6.81 -11.28 11.93
C TYR A 127 8.23 -11.04 12.47
N THR A 128 8.77 -12.01 13.23
CA THR A 128 10.14 -11.92 13.75
C THR A 128 11.21 -11.95 12.66
N ASP A 129 10.96 -12.60 11.52
CA ASP A 129 11.88 -12.58 10.37
C ASP A 129 11.83 -11.25 9.64
N LEU A 130 10.66 -10.61 9.55
CA LEU A 130 10.55 -9.23 9.08
C LEU A 130 11.37 -8.27 9.96
N VAL A 131 11.21 -8.34 11.28
CA VAL A 131 11.98 -7.52 12.23
C VAL A 131 13.48 -7.79 12.10
N LYS A 132 13.89 -9.05 11.95
CA LYS A 132 15.29 -9.42 11.73
C LYS A 132 15.84 -8.84 10.43
N SER A 133 15.07 -8.87 9.35
CA SER A 133 15.43 -8.26 8.06
C SER A 133 15.62 -6.74 8.20
N LEU A 134 14.68 -6.06 8.84
CA LEU A 134 14.75 -4.60 9.08
C LEU A 134 15.84 -4.20 10.09
N ASN A 135 16.30 -5.13 10.92
CA ASN A 135 17.44 -4.91 11.82
C ASN A 135 18.80 -5.03 11.12
N ASP A 136 18.88 -5.54 9.88
CA ASP A 136 20.14 -5.59 9.16
C ASP A 136 20.61 -4.19 8.76
N THR A 137 21.73 -3.75 9.36
CA THR A 137 22.38 -2.47 9.06
C THR A 137 23.46 -2.58 7.99
N SER A 138 23.57 -3.73 7.31
CA SER A 138 24.52 -3.89 6.22
C SER A 138 24.21 -2.89 5.09
N PRO A 139 25.24 -2.33 4.42
CA PRO A 139 25.04 -1.36 3.34
C PRO A 139 24.52 -2.01 2.05
N ARG A 140 24.06 -3.27 2.11
CA ARG A 140 23.60 -4.07 0.97
C ARG A 140 22.07 -4.13 0.85
N GLY A 141 21.34 -3.50 1.77
CA GLY A 141 19.87 -3.50 1.75
C GLY A 141 19.28 -2.61 0.66
N GLU A 142 18.09 -2.98 0.18
CA GLU A 142 17.33 -2.30 -0.89
C GLU A 142 16.60 -1.03 -0.41
N GLY A 143 17.10 -0.35 0.61
CA GLY A 143 16.49 0.88 1.14
C GLY A 143 15.30 0.67 2.10
N MET A 144 14.74 -0.54 2.21
CA MET A 144 13.55 -0.79 3.03
C MET A 144 13.74 -0.42 4.50
N ARG A 145 14.89 -0.73 5.12
CA ARG A 145 15.17 -0.31 6.50
C ARG A 145 15.18 1.22 6.63
N GLN A 146 15.77 1.93 5.67
CA GLN A 146 15.85 3.39 5.69
C GLN A 146 14.46 4.00 5.51
N TRP A 147 13.66 3.44 4.60
CA TRP A 147 12.27 3.84 4.41
C TRP A 147 11.44 3.63 5.68
N THR A 148 11.52 2.44 6.30
CA THR A 148 10.85 2.17 7.59
C THR A 148 11.32 3.12 8.67
N TYR A 149 12.61 3.50 8.70
CA TYR A 149 13.08 4.48 9.67
C TYR A 149 12.43 5.85 9.45
N GLN A 150 12.32 6.32 8.21
CA GLN A 150 11.68 7.60 7.88
C GLN A 150 10.18 7.59 8.17
N THR A 151 9.47 6.50 7.89
CA THR A 151 8.06 6.37 8.27
C THR A 151 7.88 6.39 9.79
N CYS A 152 8.79 5.75 10.54
CA CYS A 152 8.79 5.74 12.00
C CYS A 152 9.25 7.06 12.66
N THR A 153 9.92 7.96 11.93
CA THR A 153 10.55 9.16 12.54
C THR A 153 10.22 10.49 11.87
N GLU A 154 9.52 10.48 10.74
CA GLU A 154 9.19 11.68 9.97
C GLU A 154 7.77 11.64 9.41
N PHE A 155 7.39 10.57 8.71
CA PHE A 155 6.23 10.61 7.80
C PHE A 155 4.97 9.89 8.26
N GLY A 156 5.09 8.85 9.10
CA GLY A 156 3.98 7.92 9.31
C GLY A 156 3.78 7.08 8.06
N TYR A 157 2.79 7.39 7.24
CA TYR A 157 2.38 6.64 6.04
C TYR A 157 2.04 5.19 6.31
N PHE A 158 1.48 4.90 7.49
CA PHE A 158 1.03 3.56 7.80
C PHE A 158 -0.28 3.29 7.08
N MET A 159 -0.21 2.45 6.05
CA MET A 159 -1.35 1.99 5.25
C MET A 159 -2.24 1.07 6.09
N SER A 160 -3.05 1.67 6.94
CA SER A 160 -3.83 0.92 7.92
C SER A 160 -5.15 0.43 7.35
N THR A 161 -5.67 -0.64 7.91
CA THR A 161 -7.01 -1.14 7.61
C THR A 161 -8.10 -0.58 8.55
N ASN A 162 -7.87 0.60 9.16
CA ASN A 162 -8.80 1.23 10.10
C ASN A 162 -10.07 1.79 9.44
N ALA A 163 -10.11 1.97 8.11
CA ALA A 163 -11.30 2.44 7.42
C ALA A 163 -12.46 1.44 7.62
N LYS A 164 -13.64 1.94 8.02
CA LYS A 164 -14.83 1.11 8.35
C LYS A 164 -15.16 0.08 7.26
N ASP A 165 -15.08 0.49 6.00
CA ASP A 165 -15.40 -0.35 4.86
C ASP A 165 -14.13 -0.79 4.11
N CYS A 166 -13.01 -1.03 4.82
CA CYS A 166 -11.78 -1.55 4.20
C CYS A 166 -12.01 -2.93 3.55
N LEU A 167 -11.56 -3.13 2.31
CA LEU A 167 -11.71 -4.40 1.60
C LEU A 167 -10.87 -5.55 2.18
N PHE A 168 -9.82 -5.24 2.95
CA PHE A 168 -8.89 -6.22 3.53
C PHE A 168 -9.19 -6.59 5.00
N GLY A 169 -10.38 -6.24 5.51
CA GLY A 169 -10.71 -6.44 6.94
C GLY A 169 -10.04 -5.42 7.85
N HIS A 170 -9.68 -5.80 9.08
CA HIS A 170 -9.18 -4.87 10.12
C HIS A 170 -7.94 -5.37 10.89
N ASN A 171 -7.16 -6.27 10.29
CA ASN A 171 -6.04 -6.91 10.98
C ASN A 171 -4.71 -6.14 10.91
N ILE A 172 -4.67 -5.00 10.20
CA ILE A 172 -3.47 -4.16 10.10
C ILE A 172 -3.78 -2.74 10.61
N PRO A 173 -4.04 -2.58 11.91
CA PRO A 173 -4.22 -1.27 12.52
C PRO A 173 -2.89 -0.52 12.64
N VAL A 174 -2.95 0.79 12.85
CA VAL A 174 -1.77 1.66 13.11
C VAL A 174 -0.85 1.11 14.22
N HIS A 175 -1.40 0.40 15.21
CA HIS A 175 -0.59 -0.17 16.29
C HIS A 175 0.38 -1.25 15.80
N TYR A 176 0.06 -1.98 14.73
CA TYR A 176 0.96 -2.98 14.12
C TYR A 176 2.25 -2.29 13.65
N TYR A 177 2.12 -1.20 12.91
CA TYR A 177 3.25 -0.42 12.42
C TYR A 177 4.03 0.27 13.56
N THR A 178 3.31 0.79 14.57
CA THR A 178 3.96 1.35 15.76
C THR A 178 4.80 0.30 16.49
N GLN A 179 4.28 -0.92 16.64
CA GLN A 179 5.01 -2.04 17.25
C GLN A 179 6.23 -2.43 16.41
N GLN A 180 6.11 -2.47 15.08
CA GLN A 180 7.24 -2.67 14.18
C GLN A 180 8.34 -1.61 14.37
N CYS A 181 7.97 -0.33 14.48
CA CYS A 181 8.92 0.73 14.77
C CYS A 181 9.68 0.51 16.09
N ILE A 182 8.96 0.10 17.14
CA ILE A 182 9.54 -0.20 18.46
C ILE A 182 10.52 -1.38 18.36
N ASP A 183 10.12 -2.46 17.70
CA ASP A 183 10.87 -3.70 17.64
C ASP A 183 12.16 -3.57 16.80
N VAL A 184 12.15 -2.70 15.79
CA VAL A 184 13.31 -2.49 14.90
C VAL A 184 14.23 -1.39 15.42
N PHE A 185 13.69 -0.26 15.88
CA PHE A 185 14.49 0.93 16.18
C PHE A 185 14.59 1.26 17.66
N GLY A 186 13.82 0.60 18.52
CA GLY A 186 13.90 0.70 19.97
C GLY A 186 12.70 1.41 20.62
N PRO A 187 12.59 1.29 21.96
CA PRO A 187 11.41 1.69 22.73
C PRO A 187 11.17 3.20 22.79
N GLN A 188 12.13 4.02 22.33
CA GLN A 188 11.96 5.46 22.23
C GLN A 188 11.03 5.88 21.07
N ILE A 189 10.80 5.02 20.07
CA ILE A 189 9.84 5.29 19.00
C ILE A 189 8.46 4.83 19.45
N THR A 190 7.69 5.71 20.07
CA THR A 190 6.31 5.44 20.50
C THR A 190 5.29 6.06 19.55
N ALA A 191 4.01 5.70 19.70
CA ALA A 191 2.92 6.36 18.98
C ALA A 191 2.95 7.90 19.14
N GLN A 192 3.29 8.38 20.34
CA GLN A 192 3.38 9.83 20.60
C GLN A 192 4.57 10.48 19.90
N THR A 193 5.74 9.81 19.84
CA THR A 193 6.90 10.37 19.15
C THR A 193 6.70 10.35 17.65
N ILE A 194 6.07 9.30 17.09
CA ILE A 194 5.69 9.22 15.68
C ILE A 194 4.72 10.37 15.33
N GLN A 195 3.66 10.56 16.12
CA GLN A 195 2.70 11.65 15.87
C GLN A 195 3.39 13.01 15.91
N LYS A 196 4.25 13.25 16.92
CA LYS A 196 5.01 14.50 17.03
C LYS A 196 5.94 14.73 15.83
N ALA A 197 6.56 13.66 15.32
CA ALA A 197 7.40 13.73 14.13
C ALA A 197 6.57 14.14 12.90
N VAL A 198 5.43 13.49 12.67
CA VAL A 198 4.50 13.84 11.59
C VAL A 198 4.02 15.29 11.68
N ASP A 199 3.65 15.74 12.88
CA ASP A 199 3.24 17.13 13.11
C ASP A 199 4.39 18.11 12.79
N THR A 200 5.62 17.74 13.14
CA THR A 200 6.83 18.53 12.85
C THR A 200 7.10 18.60 11.35
N THR A 201 7.05 17.46 10.65
CA THR A 201 7.20 17.36 9.20
C THR A 201 6.18 18.23 8.48
N ASN A 202 4.90 18.11 8.83
CA ASN A 202 3.85 18.92 8.22
C ASN A 202 3.97 20.42 8.55
N SER A 203 4.39 20.77 9.77
CA SER A 203 4.63 22.17 10.14
C SER A 203 5.80 22.78 9.36
N TYR A 204 6.81 21.98 9.04
CA TYR A 204 7.98 22.43 8.30
C TYR A 204 7.71 22.54 6.79
N TYR A 205 7.10 21.50 6.18
CA TYR A 205 6.88 21.43 4.73
C TYR A 205 5.53 21.99 4.26
N GLY A 206 4.55 22.16 5.15
CA GLY A 206 3.22 22.70 4.84
C GLY A 206 2.16 21.69 4.42
N GLY A 207 2.47 20.38 4.41
CA GLY A 207 1.52 19.32 4.05
C GLY A 207 0.93 19.52 2.65
N ARG A 208 -0.41 19.50 2.52
CA ARG A 208 -1.12 19.80 1.25
C ARG A 208 -1.14 21.28 0.85
N GLN A 209 -0.59 22.18 1.67
CA GLN A 209 -0.50 23.62 1.36
C GLN A 209 0.95 24.11 1.51
N PRO A 210 1.92 23.49 0.81
CA PRO A 210 3.30 23.92 0.85
C PRO A 210 3.44 25.32 0.24
N ASN A 211 4.25 26.18 0.85
CA ASN A 211 4.54 27.50 0.31
C ASN A 211 5.63 27.42 -0.76
N VAL A 212 5.23 27.07 -1.99
CA VAL A 212 6.13 26.83 -3.12
C VAL A 212 5.73 27.59 -4.38
N THR A 213 6.70 27.79 -5.25
CA THR A 213 6.56 28.39 -6.58
C THR A 213 7.27 27.52 -7.60
N ASN A 214 6.78 27.52 -8.84
CA ASN A 214 7.37 26.79 -9.96
C ASN A 214 7.38 25.26 -9.73
N VAL A 215 6.24 24.72 -9.31
CA VAL A 215 6.06 23.29 -9.04
C VAL A 215 4.85 22.75 -9.79
N VAL A 216 5.02 21.61 -10.46
CA VAL A 216 3.93 20.80 -10.98
C VAL A 216 3.75 19.58 -10.09
N PHE A 217 2.52 19.30 -9.67
CA PHE A 217 2.09 18.15 -8.87
C PHE A 217 1.27 17.18 -9.74
N PRO A 218 1.93 16.35 -10.57
CA PRO A 218 1.25 15.28 -11.29
C PRO A 218 0.99 14.09 -10.36
N ASN A 219 -0.18 13.49 -10.47
CA ASN A 219 -0.57 12.30 -9.73
C ASN A 219 -1.41 11.37 -10.62
N GLY A 220 -1.14 10.07 -10.57
CA GLY A 220 -2.01 9.06 -11.20
C GLY A 220 -3.33 8.93 -10.45
N SER A 221 -4.45 8.75 -11.16
CA SER A 221 -5.75 8.54 -10.51
C SER A 221 -5.90 7.17 -9.85
N LEU A 222 -5.14 6.17 -10.30
CA LEU A 222 -5.15 4.81 -9.76
C LEU A 222 -4.14 4.64 -8.62
N ASP A 223 -3.14 5.51 -8.55
CA ASP A 223 -2.11 5.52 -7.52
C ASP A 223 -2.68 5.95 -6.15
N PRO A 224 -2.77 5.07 -5.15
CA PRO A 224 -3.33 5.42 -3.86
C PRO A 224 -2.63 6.57 -3.14
N TRP A 225 -1.36 6.84 -3.43
CA TRP A 225 -0.60 7.93 -2.82
C TRP A 225 -1.13 9.32 -3.17
N HIS A 226 -1.89 9.47 -4.27
CA HIS A 226 -2.50 10.75 -4.63
C HIS A 226 -3.42 11.28 -3.53
N ALA A 227 -3.98 10.40 -2.69
CA ALA A 227 -4.81 10.79 -1.57
C ALA A 227 -4.08 11.73 -0.59
N LEU A 228 -2.75 11.65 -0.45
CA LEU A 228 -1.93 12.52 0.40
C LEU A 228 -1.27 13.68 -0.36
N SER A 229 -1.61 13.87 -1.64
CA SER A 229 -0.95 14.84 -2.52
C SER A 229 -1.68 16.19 -2.59
N VAL A 230 -1.13 17.10 -3.40
CA VAL A 230 -1.78 18.33 -3.88
C VAL A 230 -2.51 18.01 -5.17
N LEU A 231 -3.84 18.15 -5.17
CA LEU A 231 -4.70 17.79 -6.31
C LEU A 231 -5.29 19.02 -7.03
N HIS A 232 -5.00 20.22 -6.56
CA HIS A 232 -5.46 21.49 -7.12
C HIS A 232 -4.35 22.53 -7.09
N ASP A 233 -4.37 23.47 -8.05
CA ASP A 233 -3.45 24.60 -8.08
C ASP A 233 -3.50 25.38 -6.74
N LEU A 234 -2.33 25.64 -6.15
CA LEU A 234 -2.23 26.36 -4.87
C LEU A 234 -2.09 27.88 -5.09
N ASN A 235 -1.42 28.26 -6.18
CA ASN A 235 -1.22 29.64 -6.59
C ASN A 235 -0.94 29.71 -8.11
N ASN A 236 -0.76 30.93 -8.63
CA ASN A 236 -0.56 31.17 -10.07
C ASN A 236 0.72 30.54 -10.67
N SER A 237 1.67 30.13 -9.84
CA SER A 237 2.96 29.53 -10.25
C SER A 237 3.05 28.03 -9.95
N THR A 238 1.94 27.40 -9.58
CA THR A 238 1.88 25.96 -9.34
C THR A 238 0.80 25.34 -10.21
N LYS A 239 1.03 24.11 -10.67
CA LYS A 239 0.01 23.31 -11.35
C LYS A 239 -0.19 21.97 -10.67
N ALA A 240 -1.43 21.53 -10.52
CA ALA A 240 -1.75 20.16 -10.15
C ALA A 240 -2.50 19.47 -11.29
N VAL A 241 -2.14 18.21 -11.57
CA VAL A 241 -2.81 17.40 -12.59
C VAL A 241 -3.05 16.00 -12.06
N VAL A 242 -4.29 15.54 -12.15
CA VAL A 242 -4.66 14.15 -11.86
C VAL A 242 -4.85 13.43 -13.19
N ILE A 243 -4.01 12.42 -13.43
CA ILE A 243 -3.89 11.73 -14.69
C ILE A 243 -4.81 10.51 -14.66
N SER A 244 -5.98 10.63 -15.28
CA SER A 244 -6.99 9.57 -15.32
C SER A 244 -6.44 8.30 -15.95
N GLY A 245 -6.61 7.16 -15.28
CA GLY A 245 -6.17 5.84 -15.73
C GLY A 245 -4.68 5.54 -15.56
N SER A 246 -3.95 6.43 -14.88
CA SER A 246 -2.51 6.29 -14.62
C SER A 246 -2.25 5.85 -13.18
N GLY A 247 -1.21 5.03 -12.99
CA GLY A 247 -0.65 4.61 -11.72
C GLY A 247 0.48 5.52 -11.24
N HIS A 248 1.35 4.96 -10.41
CA HIS A 248 2.35 5.68 -9.64
C HIS A 248 3.49 6.17 -10.52
N CYS A 249 3.62 7.49 -10.66
CA CYS A 249 4.66 8.15 -11.44
C CYS A 249 4.70 7.81 -12.94
N ASP A 250 3.61 7.34 -13.59
CA ASP A 250 3.68 7.01 -15.03
C ASP A 250 4.09 8.19 -15.91
N ASP A 251 3.82 9.44 -15.48
CA ASP A 251 4.24 10.66 -16.18
C ASP A 251 5.76 10.83 -16.28
N MET A 252 6.53 10.08 -15.50
CA MET A 252 8.00 10.10 -15.56
C MET A 252 8.56 9.29 -16.72
N ASP A 253 7.76 8.41 -17.32
CA ASP A 253 8.14 7.58 -18.46
C ASP A 253 7.42 8.02 -19.75
N TYR A 254 7.92 7.54 -20.89
CA TYR A 254 7.34 7.78 -22.22
C TYR A 254 7.14 6.48 -22.98
N TRP A 255 5.92 6.19 -23.42
CA TRP A 255 5.56 4.96 -24.12
C TRP A 255 4.97 5.25 -25.52
N ASP A 256 5.02 4.29 -26.44
CA ASP A 256 4.49 4.51 -27.80
C ASP A 256 2.94 4.54 -27.81
N ASP A 257 2.31 3.83 -26.88
CA ASP A 257 0.87 3.60 -26.78
C ASP A 257 0.21 4.26 -25.57
N GLU A 258 0.72 5.43 -25.15
CA GLU A 258 0.17 6.18 -24.04
C GLU A 258 -1.31 6.56 -24.24
N ILE A 259 -2.05 6.46 -23.13
CA ILE A 259 -3.41 6.99 -23.02
C ILE A 259 -3.41 8.51 -23.18
N GLN A 260 -4.52 9.07 -23.68
CA GLN A 260 -4.60 10.50 -23.98
C GLN A 260 -4.36 11.40 -22.76
N SER A 261 -4.83 10.99 -21.57
CA SER A 261 -4.62 11.72 -20.32
C SER A 261 -3.15 11.88 -19.96
N LEU A 262 -2.31 10.88 -20.25
CA LEU A 262 -0.87 10.93 -19.99
C LEU A 262 -0.18 11.90 -20.96
N LYS A 263 -0.52 11.83 -22.26
CA LYS A 263 -0.05 12.79 -23.28
C LYS A 263 -0.40 14.23 -22.91
N ASP A 264 -1.63 14.46 -22.45
CA ASP A 264 -2.09 15.78 -22.03
C ASP A 264 -1.30 16.27 -20.81
N ALA A 265 -1.02 15.38 -19.85
CA ALA A 265 -0.20 15.70 -18.68
C ALA A 265 1.25 16.04 -19.05
N HIS A 266 1.90 15.25 -19.93
CA HIS A 266 3.25 15.56 -20.42
C HIS A 266 3.34 16.90 -21.13
N ASN A 267 2.34 17.23 -21.95
CA ASN A 267 2.26 18.53 -22.61
C ASN A 267 2.13 19.66 -21.59
N LEU A 268 1.26 19.50 -20.58
CA LEU A 268 1.13 20.47 -19.49
C LEU A 268 2.45 20.65 -18.75
N ILE A 269 3.07 19.56 -18.30
CA ILE A 269 4.34 19.57 -17.56
C ILE A 269 5.42 20.28 -18.40
N THR A 270 5.55 19.91 -19.69
CA THR A 270 6.52 20.52 -20.60
C THR A 270 6.30 22.03 -20.74
N ASN A 271 5.06 22.48 -20.90
CA ASN A 271 4.74 23.89 -21.03
C ASN A 271 5.09 24.67 -19.75
N GLU A 272 4.73 24.16 -18.57
CA GLU A 272 5.06 24.80 -17.29
C GLU A 272 6.57 24.87 -17.07
N LEU A 273 7.30 23.78 -17.36
CA LEU A 273 8.77 23.77 -17.28
C LEU A 273 9.40 24.80 -18.23
N GLN A 274 8.85 24.97 -19.44
CA GLN A 274 9.32 26.01 -20.36
C GLN A 274 9.07 27.42 -19.83
N GLU A 275 7.93 27.67 -19.18
CA GLU A 275 7.66 28.96 -18.52
C GLU A 275 8.60 29.19 -17.32
N PHE A 276 8.90 28.16 -16.52
CA PHE A 276 9.81 28.29 -15.37
C PHE A 276 11.27 28.60 -15.77
N LEU A 277 11.66 28.27 -17.01
CA LEU A 277 13.00 28.50 -17.55
C LEU A 277 13.17 29.88 -18.21
N LYS A 278 12.11 30.66 -18.41
CA LYS A 278 12.18 32.03 -18.94
C LYS A 278 12.57 33.04 -17.87
#